data_AF-A0A819SS67-F1
#
_entry.id   AF-A0A819SS67-F1
#
_cell.length_a   1.000
_cell.length_b   1.000
_cell.length_c   1.000
_cell.angle_alpha   90.00
_cell.angle_beta   90.00
_cell.angle_gamma   90.00
#
_symmetry.space_group_name_H-M   'P 1'
#
loop_
_entity.id
_entity.type
_entity.pdbx_description
1 polymer ?
#
loop_
_entity_poly.entity_id
_entity_poly.type
_entity_poly.pdbx_seq_one_letter_code
_entity_poly.pdbx_strand_id
1 'polypeptide(L)'
;HQSNRHLPHILESITDLLKLPQVPIVYTQIYLVFRALLIRISNKNFISFWPILIAELIQILLQLEQDLLFDIEGDIKSNIQRMTTSDITLTNISNGSSDSNPLLKMYLYACKLLDILLAIPYSELYHFQLFRSAFVTDHNITNSNSHIDIFITFSIRLFKLLEKKLQLMPISIHNQLPIIKNLNHPLLRLRTISNIIELFPFFNCLTKMHTNDNLYLNNEQILLSDTMNEIETSVLEDFIES
;
A
#
# COMPACT_ATOMS: atom_id res chain seq x y z
N HIS A 1 18.03 22.24 -13.30
CA HIS A 1 18.58 23.03 -12.17
C HIS A 1 17.57 23.91 -11.41
N GLN A 2 16.35 24.20 -11.91
CA GLN A 2 15.35 24.98 -11.17
C GLN A 2 14.53 24.16 -10.14
N SER A 3 14.30 22.85 -10.37
CA SER A 3 13.50 22.00 -9.45
C SER A 3 14.07 21.90 -8.03
N ASN A 4 15.40 22.05 -7.87
CA ASN A 4 16.04 21.91 -6.56
C ASN A 4 15.84 23.15 -5.65
N ARG A 5 15.44 24.30 -6.19
CA ARG A 5 15.21 25.52 -5.38
C ARG A 5 13.85 25.55 -4.70
N HIS A 6 12.83 24.97 -5.31
CA HIS A 6 11.47 24.95 -4.76
C HIS A 6 11.18 23.69 -3.94
N LEU A 7 12.01 22.66 -4.04
CA LEU A 7 11.83 21.39 -3.33
C LEU A 7 11.70 21.56 -1.80
N PRO A 8 12.53 22.36 -1.10
CA PRO A 8 12.36 22.56 0.33
C PRO A 8 10.99 23.14 0.70
N HIS A 9 10.52 24.11 -0.07
CA HIS A 9 9.19 24.72 0.13
C HIS A 9 8.05 23.74 -0.16
N ILE A 10 8.20 22.87 -1.18
CA ILE A 10 7.23 21.81 -1.48
C ILE A 10 7.16 20.83 -0.29
N LEU A 11 8.31 20.39 0.23
CA LEU A 11 8.36 19.47 1.38
C LEU A 11 7.83 20.11 2.67
N GLU A 12 8.08 21.39 2.88
CA GLU A 12 7.51 22.15 4.01
C GLU A 12 5.98 22.22 3.89
N SER A 13 5.47 22.56 2.71
CA SER A 13 4.02 22.59 2.44
C SER A 13 3.37 21.22 2.65
N ILE A 14 3.99 20.14 2.15
CA ILE A 14 3.50 18.78 2.37
C ILE A 14 3.55 18.43 3.87
N THR A 15 4.64 18.77 4.55
CA THR A 15 4.78 18.53 6.00
C THR A 15 3.69 19.25 6.79
N ASP A 16 3.36 20.48 6.43
CA ASP A 16 2.29 21.23 7.08
C ASP A 16 0.91 20.63 6.79
N LEU A 17 0.67 20.14 5.57
CA LEU A 17 -0.56 19.41 5.23
C LEU A 17 -0.69 18.10 6.00
N LEU A 18 0.41 17.38 6.24
CA LEU A 18 0.43 16.13 7.01
C LEU A 18 0.17 16.35 8.51
N LYS A 19 0.35 17.56 9.05
CA LYS A 19 0.02 17.90 10.45
C LYS A 19 -1.48 18.12 10.67
N LEU A 20 -2.24 18.36 9.60
CA LEU A 20 -3.68 18.61 9.67
C LEU A 20 -4.44 17.30 9.88
N PRO A 21 -5.72 17.37 10.34
CA PRO A 21 -6.57 16.20 10.38
C PRO A 21 -6.56 15.47 9.04
N GLN A 22 -6.56 14.14 9.11
CA GLN A 22 -6.38 13.30 7.94
C GLN A 22 -7.55 13.43 6.95
N VAL A 23 -7.40 14.31 5.97
CA VAL A 23 -8.38 14.51 4.88
C VAL A 23 -8.02 13.57 3.72
N PRO A 24 -8.85 12.56 3.37
CA PRO A 24 -8.44 11.52 2.43
C PRO A 24 -7.99 12.03 1.06
N ILE A 25 -8.69 13.03 0.53
CA ILE A 25 -8.36 13.64 -0.78
C ILE A 25 -6.98 14.30 -0.75
N VAL A 26 -6.62 14.97 0.36
CA VAL A 26 -5.31 15.60 0.52
C VAL A 26 -4.21 14.55 0.57
N TYR A 27 -4.41 13.47 1.34
CA TYR A 27 -3.45 12.38 1.46
C TYR A 27 -3.25 11.64 0.13
N THR A 28 -4.32 11.41 -0.64
CA THR A 28 -4.23 10.88 -2.01
C THR A 28 -3.29 11.72 -2.87
N GLN A 29 -3.44 13.05 -2.85
CA GLN A 29 -2.61 13.96 -3.64
C GLN A 29 -1.16 13.98 -3.14
N ILE A 30 -0.94 13.98 -1.82
CA ILE A 30 0.40 13.93 -1.24
C ILE A 30 1.13 12.67 -1.69
N TYR A 31 0.49 11.50 -1.63
CA TYR A 31 1.10 10.24 -2.06
C TYR A 31 1.34 10.19 -3.57
N LEU A 32 0.45 10.74 -4.40
CA LEU A 32 0.67 10.87 -5.83
C LEU A 32 1.89 11.74 -6.14
N VAL A 33 1.94 12.95 -5.56
CA VAL A 33 3.05 13.89 -5.76
C VAL A 33 4.35 13.27 -5.29
N PHE A 34 4.35 12.64 -4.11
CA PHE A 34 5.57 12.06 -3.56
C PHE A 34 6.12 10.91 -4.42
N ARG A 35 5.26 10.07 -4.99
CA ARG A 35 5.68 9.05 -5.97
C ARG A 35 6.39 9.68 -7.18
N ALA A 36 5.90 10.81 -7.69
CA ALA A 36 6.56 11.55 -8.77
C ALA A 36 7.92 12.11 -8.34
N LEU A 37 8.01 12.62 -7.11
CA LEU A 37 9.23 13.20 -6.55
C LEU A 37 10.31 12.13 -6.37
N LEU A 38 9.96 10.92 -5.91
CA LEU A 38 10.90 9.81 -5.71
C LEU A 38 11.64 9.40 -7.00
N ILE A 39 10.96 9.49 -8.14
CA ILE A 39 11.51 9.09 -9.43
C ILE A 39 12.36 10.22 -10.04
N ARG A 40 11.95 11.48 -9.84
CA ARG A 40 12.56 12.64 -10.53
C ARG A 40 13.68 13.32 -9.75
N ILE A 41 13.75 13.10 -8.44
CA ILE A 41 14.64 13.81 -7.54
C ILE A 41 15.46 12.80 -6.75
N SER A 42 16.77 13.06 -6.64
CA SER A 42 17.64 12.22 -5.83
C SER A 42 17.11 12.09 -4.39
N ASN A 43 17.01 10.85 -3.91
CA ASN A 43 16.48 10.52 -2.59
C ASN A 43 17.23 11.16 -1.42
N LYS A 44 18.47 11.62 -1.65
CA LYS A 44 19.27 12.40 -0.69
C LYS A 44 18.60 13.72 -0.29
N ASN A 45 17.64 14.22 -1.07
CA ASN A 45 16.92 15.44 -0.73
C ASN A 45 15.75 15.22 0.25
N PHE A 46 15.39 13.96 0.54
CA PHE A 46 14.26 13.61 1.42
C PHE A 46 14.69 13.11 2.80
N ILE A 47 15.98 13.17 3.15
CA ILE A 47 16.56 12.58 4.38
C ILE A 47 15.76 12.96 5.63
N SER A 48 15.47 14.26 5.80
CA SER A 48 14.71 14.78 6.94
C SER A 48 13.20 14.52 6.85
N PHE A 49 12.69 14.22 5.65
CA PHE A 49 11.25 14.01 5.40
C PHE A 49 10.81 12.56 5.60
N TRP A 50 11.73 11.60 5.46
CA TRP A 50 11.43 10.17 5.62
C TRP A 50 10.69 9.81 6.92
N PRO A 51 11.13 10.26 8.12
CA PRO A 51 10.44 9.89 9.35
C PRO A 51 8.99 10.37 9.39
N ILE A 52 8.72 11.57 8.82
CA ILE A 52 7.39 12.17 8.76
C ILE A 52 6.51 11.36 7.82
N LEU A 53 6.97 11.12 6.59
CA LEU A 53 6.22 10.36 5.61
C LEU A 53 5.90 8.94 6.08
N ILE A 54 6.88 8.27 6.68
CA ILE A 54 6.72 6.89 7.16
C ILE A 54 5.74 6.83 8.32
N ALA A 55 5.80 7.78 9.26
CA ALA A 55 4.84 7.86 10.36
C ALA A 55 3.41 7.98 9.82
N GLU A 56 3.19 8.86 8.84
CA GLU A 56 1.88 9.04 8.20
C GLU A 56 1.43 7.80 7.44
N LEU A 57 2.32 7.18 6.64
CA LEU A 57 2.00 5.95 5.93
C LEU A 57 1.61 4.82 6.89
N ILE A 58 2.31 4.68 8.02
CA ILE A 58 1.99 3.71 9.07
C ILE A 58 0.61 3.99 9.66
N GLN A 59 0.27 5.26 9.94
CA GLN A 59 -1.06 5.62 10.44
C GLN A 59 -2.16 5.23 9.45
N ILE A 60 -1.97 5.47 8.15
CA ILE A 60 -2.95 5.05 7.12
C ILE A 60 -3.12 3.52 7.09
N LEU A 61 -2.03 2.77 7.16
CA LEU A 61 -2.10 1.31 7.16
C LEU A 61 -2.75 0.76 8.44
N LEU A 62 -2.52 1.40 9.60
CA LEU A 62 -3.23 1.09 10.83
C LEU A 62 -4.73 1.36 10.70
N GLN A 63 -5.12 2.49 10.10
CA GLN A 63 -6.53 2.78 9.87
C GLN A 63 -7.18 1.77 8.93
N LEU A 64 -6.51 1.43 7.82
CA LEU A 64 -6.95 0.38 6.89
C LEU A 64 -7.19 -0.95 7.63
N GLU A 65 -6.30 -1.30 8.55
CA GLU A 65 -6.43 -2.50 9.38
C GLU A 65 -7.66 -2.46 10.30
N GLN A 66 -7.91 -1.33 10.95
CA GLN A 66 -9.06 -1.15 11.83
C GLN A 66 -10.39 -1.19 11.07
N ASP A 67 -10.47 -0.49 9.93
CA ASP A 67 -11.67 -0.50 9.09
C ASP A 67 -11.97 -1.91 8.57
N LEU A 68 -10.92 -2.66 8.20
CA LEU A 68 -11.05 -4.03 7.75
C LEU A 68 -11.53 -4.97 8.87
N LEU A 69 -11.03 -4.80 10.10
CA LEU A 69 -11.50 -5.51 11.29
C LEU A 69 -12.97 -5.22 11.59
N PHE A 70 -13.36 -3.95 11.55
CA PHE A 70 -14.73 -3.51 11.79
C PHE A 70 -15.71 -4.12 10.77
N ASP A 71 -15.35 -4.09 9.49
CA ASP A 71 -16.14 -4.70 8.42
C ASP A 71 -16.33 -6.20 8.64
N ILE A 72 -15.24 -6.94 8.95
CA ILE A 72 -15.28 -8.38 9.22
C ILE A 72 -16.19 -8.70 10.40
N GLU A 73 -16.13 -7.90 11.47
CA GLU A 73 -16.99 -8.09 12.64
C GLU A 73 -18.48 -7.87 12.30
N GLY A 74 -18.78 -6.86 11.47
CA GLY A 74 -20.12 -6.60 10.94
C GLY A 74 -20.66 -7.77 10.11
N ASP A 75 -19.84 -8.30 9.20
CA ASP A 75 -20.20 -9.45 8.35
C ASP A 75 -20.48 -10.71 9.18
N ILE A 76 -19.65 -10.99 10.19
CA ILE A 76 -19.86 -12.13 11.08
C ILE A 76 -21.19 -11.99 11.86
N LYS A 77 -21.46 -10.81 12.42
CA LYS A 77 -22.71 -10.55 13.17
C LYS A 77 -23.94 -10.72 12.27
N SER A 78 -23.91 -10.17 11.05
CA SER A 78 -25.01 -10.29 10.10
C SER A 78 -25.27 -11.74 9.69
N ASN A 79 -24.22 -12.52 9.45
CA ASN A 79 -24.33 -13.94 9.11
C ASN A 79 -24.92 -14.78 10.26
N ILE A 80 -24.53 -14.50 11.51
CA ILE A 80 -25.12 -15.16 12.69
C ILE A 80 -26.61 -14.79 12.83
N GLN A 81 -26.97 -13.53 12.59
CA GLN A 81 -28.36 -13.10 12.69
C GLN A 81 -29.25 -13.74 11.61
N ARG A 82 -28.72 -13.91 10.39
CA ARG A 82 -29.41 -14.64 9.31
C ARG A 82 -29.61 -16.13 9.60
N MET A 83 -28.76 -16.76 10.42
CA MET A 83 -28.95 -18.15 10.85
C MET A 83 -29.99 -18.30 11.97
N THR A 84 -30.29 -17.23 12.72
CA THR A 84 -31.17 -17.27 13.89
C THR A 84 -32.54 -16.63 13.67
N THR A 85 -32.71 -15.84 12.60
CA THR A 85 -33.99 -15.22 12.23
C THR A 85 -34.28 -15.37 10.74
N SER A 86 -35.29 -16.16 10.41
CA SER A 86 -35.80 -16.36 9.06
C SER A 86 -36.81 -15.27 8.66
N ASP A 87 -36.56 -14.00 8.97
CA ASP A 87 -37.44 -12.91 8.55
C ASP A 87 -36.64 -11.82 7.81
N ILE A 88 -36.94 -11.73 6.52
CA ILE A 88 -36.35 -10.83 5.53
C ILE A 88 -36.78 -9.40 5.84
N THR A 89 -35.81 -8.53 6.11
CA THR A 89 -35.95 -7.09 5.85
C THR A 89 -34.80 -6.64 4.94
N LEU A 90 -35.13 -6.54 3.65
CA LEU A 90 -34.31 -5.91 2.62
C LEU A 90 -34.25 -4.40 2.90
N THR A 91 -33.17 -3.92 3.50
CA THR A 91 -32.80 -2.51 3.42
C THR A 91 -31.29 -2.35 3.46
N ASN A 92 -30.67 -2.17 2.28
CA ASN A 92 -29.75 -1.07 2.01
C ASN A 92 -29.13 -1.26 0.61
N ILE A 93 -29.86 -0.79 -0.40
CA ILE A 93 -29.26 -0.34 -1.66
C ILE A 93 -28.73 1.07 -1.38
N SER A 94 -27.48 1.19 -0.92
CA SER A 94 -26.75 2.45 -1.03
C SER A 94 -26.11 2.50 -2.41
N ASN A 95 -26.93 2.86 -3.41
CA ASN A 95 -26.46 3.44 -4.67
C ASN A 95 -25.90 4.84 -4.35
N GLY A 96 -24.64 4.89 -3.92
CA GLY A 96 -23.84 6.09 -3.93
C GLY A 96 -23.06 6.15 -5.24
N SER A 97 -23.17 7.29 -5.92
CA SER A 97 -22.47 7.69 -7.15
C SER A 97 -21.10 7.05 -7.37
N SER A 98 -20.80 6.70 -8.62
CA SER A 98 -19.53 6.20 -9.17
C SER A 98 -18.29 7.10 -8.95
N ASP A 99 -18.42 8.19 -8.19
CA ASP A 99 -17.29 8.98 -7.72
C ASP A 99 -16.69 8.29 -6.49
N SER A 100 -15.56 7.62 -6.75
CA SER A 100 -14.68 6.90 -5.83
C SER A 100 -14.81 7.33 -4.36
N ASN A 101 -15.10 6.38 -3.47
CA ASN A 101 -15.01 6.59 -2.03
C ASN A 101 -13.61 7.17 -1.70
N PRO A 102 -13.52 8.42 -1.22
CA PRO A 102 -12.24 9.13 -1.09
C PRO A 102 -11.30 8.42 -0.12
N LEU A 103 -11.84 7.68 0.85
CA LEU A 103 -11.08 6.86 1.79
C LEU A 103 -10.44 5.65 1.09
N LEU A 104 -11.19 4.94 0.24
CA LEU A 104 -10.65 3.84 -0.57
C LEU A 104 -9.56 4.31 -1.52
N LYS A 105 -9.74 5.49 -2.12
CA LYS A 105 -8.74 6.11 -2.98
C LYS A 105 -7.46 6.46 -2.19
N MET A 106 -7.59 6.96 -0.96
CA MET A 106 -6.46 7.20 -0.08
C MET A 106 -5.72 5.90 0.26
N TYR A 107 -6.42 4.82 0.63
CA TYR A 107 -5.80 3.52 0.90
C TYR A 107 -5.07 2.94 -0.31
N LEU A 108 -5.66 3.04 -1.50
CA LEU A 108 -5.03 2.64 -2.75
C LEU A 108 -3.73 3.40 -2.98
N TYR A 109 -3.74 4.73 -2.85
CA TYR A 109 -2.56 5.56 -3.10
C TYR A 109 -1.47 5.38 -2.04
N ALA A 110 -1.83 5.08 -0.79
CA ALA A 110 -0.88 4.65 0.23
C ALA A 110 -0.20 3.33 -0.16
N CYS A 111 -0.96 2.35 -0.66
CA CYS A 111 -0.42 1.08 -1.14
C CYS A 111 0.48 1.27 -2.38
N LYS A 112 0.10 2.15 -3.33
CA LYS A 112 0.93 2.50 -4.49
C LYS A 112 2.24 3.20 -4.10
N LEU A 113 2.22 4.03 -3.05
CA LEU A 113 3.44 4.62 -2.53
C LEU A 113 4.32 3.53 -1.91
N LEU A 114 3.74 2.67 -1.08
CA LEU A 114 4.44 1.54 -0.47
C LEU A 114 5.07 0.62 -1.53
N ASP A 115 4.36 0.34 -2.61
CA ASP A 115 4.83 -0.45 -3.75
C ASP A 115 6.14 0.12 -4.32
N ILE A 116 6.16 1.41 -4.67
CA ILE A 116 7.37 2.08 -5.20
C ILE A 116 8.50 2.08 -4.19
N LEU A 117 8.20 2.38 -2.91
CA LEU A 117 9.22 2.38 -1.86
C LEU A 117 9.89 1.01 -1.67
N LEU A 118 9.14 -0.07 -1.89
CA LEU A 118 9.65 -1.42 -1.79
C LEU A 118 10.37 -1.90 -3.05
N ALA A 119 10.03 -1.34 -4.22
CA ALA A 119 10.59 -1.68 -5.53
C ALA A 119 11.91 -0.95 -5.86
N ILE A 120 12.11 0.27 -5.35
CA ILE A 120 13.37 1.01 -5.54
C ILE A 120 14.52 0.31 -4.78
N PRO A 121 15.71 0.13 -5.40
CA PRO A 121 16.79 -0.67 -4.84
C PRO A 121 17.44 -0.02 -3.61
N TYR A 122 18.11 -0.86 -2.83
CA TYR A 122 18.82 -0.49 -1.60
C TYR A 122 19.84 0.65 -1.80
N SER A 123 20.53 0.65 -2.94
CA SER A 123 21.55 1.66 -3.28
C SER A 123 21.00 3.09 -3.38
N GLU A 124 19.72 3.22 -3.69
CA GLU A 124 19.06 4.52 -3.91
C GLU A 124 18.24 4.98 -2.71
N LEU A 125 17.86 4.09 -1.79
CA LEU A 125 16.92 4.35 -0.69
C LEU A 125 17.45 3.96 0.71
N TYR A 126 18.71 4.25 1.01
CA TYR A 126 19.32 3.87 2.29
C TYR A 126 18.52 4.28 3.54
N HIS A 127 17.93 5.48 3.55
CA HIS A 127 17.16 5.96 4.70
C HIS A 127 15.82 5.23 4.90
N PHE A 128 15.17 4.82 3.81
CA PHE A 128 13.94 4.04 3.89
C PHE A 128 14.20 2.64 4.44
N GLN A 129 15.40 2.07 4.24
CA GLN A 129 15.74 0.71 4.68
C GLN A 129 15.58 0.50 6.19
N LEU A 130 15.82 1.55 7.00
CA LEU A 130 15.60 1.51 8.44
C LEU A 130 14.14 1.22 8.82
N PHE A 131 13.20 1.53 7.92
CA PHE A 131 11.77 1.36 8.12
C PHE A 131 11.18 0.16 7.35
N ARG A 132 11.95 -0.46 6.45
CA ARG A 132 11.48 -1.54 5.57
C ARG A 132 10.91 -2.73 6.36
N SER A 133 11.53 -3.04 7.50
CA SER A 133 11.11 -4.11 8.42
C SER A 133 9.72 -3.89 9.04
N ALA A 134 9.16 -2.67 8.98
CA ALA A 134 7.77 -2.44 9.37
C ALA A 134 6.78 -3.06 8.38
N PHE A 135 7.16 -3.12 7.09
CA PHE A 135 6.24 -3.42 6.00
C PHE A 135 6.42 -4.82 5.42
N VAL A 136 7.65 -5.33 5.31
CA VAL A 136 7.95 -6.65 4.72
C VAL A 136 8.88 -7.43 5.64
N THR A 137 8.68 -8.74 5.72
CA THR A 137 9.46 -9.61 6.60
C THR A 137 10.78 -9.96 5.95
N ASP A 138 11.87 -9.80 6.71
CA ASP A 138 13.18 -10.31 6.30
C ASP A 138 13.32 -11.76 6.79
N HIS A 139 13.45 -12.71 5.85
CA HIS A 139 13.53 -14.14 6.18
C HIS A 139 14.82 -14.51 6.93
N ASN A 140 15.84 -13.65 6.88
CA ASN A 140 17.06 -13.82 7.68
C ASN A 140 16.78 -13.80 9.19
N ILE A 141 15.71 -13.11 9.62
CA ILE A 141 15.31 -13.00 11.03
C ILE A 141 14.55 -14.26 11.47
N THR A 142 13.75 -14.87 10.57
CA THR A 142 12.89 -16.02 10.88
C THR A 142 13.63 -17.35 11.08
N ASN A 143 14.88 -17.46 10.61
CA ASN A 143 15.69 -18.68 10.78
C ASN A 143 16.50 -18.70 12.09
N SER A 144 16.46 -17.62 12.88
CA SER A 144 17.06 -17.63 14.21
C SER A 144 16.04 -18.17 15.22
N ASN A 145 16.31 -19.35 15.79
CA ASN A 145 15.52 -20.02 16.85
C ASN A 145 15.51 -19.25 18.19
N SER A 146 15.39 -17.94 18.16
CA SER A 146 15.31 -17.09 19.34
C SER A 146 13.87 -16.68 19.56
N HIS A 147 13.37 -16.88 20.78
CA HIS A 147 12.04 -16.47 21.28
C HIS A 147 11.85 -14.94 21.32
N ILE A 148 12.41 -14.21 20.36
CA ILE A 148 12.18 -12.78 20.18
C ILE A 148 10.76 -12.68 19.65
N ASP A 149 9.91 -11.88 20.30
CA ASP A 149 8.60 -11.51 19.80
C ASP A 149 8.75 -11.07 18.33
N ILE A 150 8.39 -11.96 17.40
CA ILE A 150 8.57 -11.73 15.98
C ILE A 150 7.65 -10.56 15.64
N PHE A 151 8.25 -9.39 15.42
CA PHE A 151 7.51 -8.24 14.95
C PHE A 151 6.76 -8.62 13.67
N ILE A 152 5.43 -8.63 13.71
CA ILE A 152 4.60 -9.00 12.57
C ILE A 152 4.43 -7.76 11.68
N THR A 153 4.89 -7.88 10.44
CA THR A 153 4.86 -6.81 9.45
C THR A 153 3.44 -6.46 9.01
N PHE A 154 3.27 -5.23 8.53
CA PHE A 154 1.99 -4.77 7.99
C PHE A 154 1.50 -5.63 6.82
N SER A 155 2.40 -6.11 5.96
CA SER A 155 2.01 -6.97 4.84
C SER A 155 1.34 -8.26 5.31
N ILE A 156 1.90 -8.93 6.33
CA ILE A 156 1.34 -10.16 6.89
C ILE A 156 0.03 -9.88 7.63
N ARG A 157 -0.04 -8.83 8.44
CA ARG A 157 -1.26 -8.46 9.20
C ARG A 157 -2.43 -8.20 8.26
N LEU A 158 -2.23 -7.33 7.28
CA LEU A 158 -3.27 -6.95 6.32
C LEU A 158 -3.63 -8.11 5.39
N PHE A 159 -2.65 -8.91 4.94
CA PHE A 159 -2.91 -10.13 4.18
C PHE A 159 -3.86 -11.09 4.92
N LYS A 160 -3.59 -11.40 6.19
CA LYS A 160 -4.41 -12.31 7.01
C LYS A 160 -5.84 -11.81 7.18
N LEU A 161 -6.02 -10.51 7.39
CA LEU A 161 -7.35 -9.91 7.52
C LEU A 161 -8.11 -9.93 6.20
N LEU A 162 -7.44 -9.61 5.10
CA LEU A 162 -8.03 -9.67 3.76
C LEU A 162 -8.41 -11.10 3.39
N GLU A 163 -7.56 -12.07 3.70
CA GLU A 163 -7.85 -13.50 3.54
C GLU A 163 -9.09 -13.91 4.33
N LYS A 164 -9.17 -13.51 5.61
CA LYS A 164 -10.35 -13.76 6.45
C LYS A 164 -11.61 -13.11 5.89
N LYS A 165 -11.55 -11.87 5.41
CA LYS A 165 -12.69 -11.20 4.78
C LYS A 165 -13.13 -11.93 3.52
N LEU A 166 -12.17 -12.37 2.69
CA LEU A 166 -12.46 -13.11 1.47
C LEU A 166 -13.19 -14.42 1.75
N GLN A 167 -12.83 -15.14 2.82
CA GLN A 167 -13.50 -16.37 3.26
C GLN A 167 -14.96 -16.17 3.69
N LEU A 168 -15.35 -14.95 4.08
CA LEU A 168 -16.73 -14.59 4.44
C LEU A 168 -17.58 -14.20 3.21
N MET A 169 -16.95 -14.04 2.05
CA MET A 169 -17.59 -13.60 0.81
C MET A 169 -17.95 -14.79 -0.11
N PRO A 170 -18.89 -14.61 -1.06
CA PRO A 170 -19.17 -15.62 -2.08
C PRO A 170 -17.96 -15.88 -2.98
N ILE A 171 -17.75 -17.15 -3.36
CA ILE A 171 -16.67 -17.60 -4.25
C ILE A 171 -16.59 -16.82 -5.57
N SER A 172 -17.71 -16.30 -6.08
CA SER A 172 -17.76 -15.47 -7.30
C SER A 172 -16.85 -14.23 -7.22
N ILE A 173 -16.64 -13.67 -6.02
CA ILE A 173 -15.82 -12.48 -5.81
C ILE A 173 -14.33 -12.80 -5.93
N HIS A 174 -13.91 -14.02 -5.58
CA HIS A 174 -12.51 -14.44 -5.71
C HIS A 174 -12.04 -14.38 -7.18
N ASN A 175 -12.93 -14.71 -8.11
CA ASN A 175 -12.65 -14.70 -9.54
C ASN A 175 -12.64 -13.29 -10.15
N GLN A 176 -13.11 -12.29 -9.41
CA GLN A 176 -13.14 -10.87 -9.82
C GLN A 176 -11.96 -10.07 -9.25
N LEU A 177 -11.12 -10.69 -8.40
CA LEU A 177 -9.95 -10.02 -7.83
C LEU A 177 -8.95 -9.62 -8.92
N PRO A 178 -8.29 -8.46 -8.77
CA PRO A 178 -7.34 -8.01 -9.76
C PRO A 178 -6.13 -8.95 -9.84
N ILE A 179 -5.74 -9.29 -11.06
CA ILE A 179 -4.57 -10.15 -11.28
C ILE A 179 -3.33 -9.28 -11.19
N ILE A 180 -2.57 -9.42 -10.10
CA ILE A 180 -1.21 -8.90 -10.03
C ILE A 180 -0.31 -9.96 -10.64
N LYS A 181 0.35 -9.61 -11.75
CA LYS A 181 1.38 -10.47 -12.35
C LYS A 181 2.43 -10.75 -11.28
N ASN A 182 2.87 -12.00 -11.14
CA ASN A 182 4.00 -12.39 -10.28
C ASN A 182 5.31 -11.80 -10.84
N LEU A 183 5.43 -10.49 -10.77
CA LEU A 183 6.66 -9.75 -10.97
C LEU A 183 7.34 -9.69 -9.59
N ASN A 184 8.66 -9.64 -9.56
CA ASN A 184 9.44 -9.59 -8.31
C ASN A 184 9.16 -8.34 -7.45
N HIS A 185 8.22 -7.47 -7.87
CA HIS A 185 7.59 -6.37 -7.14
C HIS A 185 6.10 -6.27 -7.54
N PRO A 186 5.19 -5.93 -6.62
CA PRO A 186 3.75 -5.90 -6.89
C PRO A 186 3.32 -4.58 -7.54
N LEU A 187 3.63 -4.35 -8.82
CA LEU A 187 3.27 -3.09 -9.52
C LEU A 187 1.75 -2.83 -9.52
N LEU A 188 1.27 -2.00 -8.58
CA LEU A 188 -0.14 -1.75 -8.35
C LEU A 188 -0.68 -0.72 -9.35
N ARG A 189 -1.22 -1.18 -10.48
CA ARG A 189 -1.77 -0.33 -11.56
C ARG A 189 -3.27 -0.02 -11.46
N LEU A 190 -3.91 -0.37 -10.34
CA LEU A 190 -5.33 -0.09 -10.13
C LEU A 190 -5.59 1.42 -10.12
N ARG A 191 -6.55 1.92 -10.91
CA ARG A 191 -6.93 3.35 -10.88
C ARG A 191 -7.78 3.70 -9.67
N THR A 192 -8.73 2.82 -9.37
CA THR A 192 -9.70 2.92 -8.28
C THR A 192 -9.95 1.53 -7.72
N ILE A 193 -10.36 1.47 -6.46
CA ILE A 193 -10.92 0.26 -5.87
C ILE A 193 -12.34 0.58 -5.38
N SER A 194 -13.25 -0.37 -5.58
CA SER A 194 -14.63 -0.32 -5.07
C SER A 194 -14.72 -0.98 -3.69
N ASN A 195 -13.79 -1.89 -3.39
CA ASN A 195 -13.71 -2.57 -2.10
C ASN A 195 -12.26 -2.78 -1.67
N ILE A 196 -12.01 -2.72 -0.36
CA ILE A 196 -10.70 -3.00 0.24
C ILE A 196 -10.16 -4.39 -0.17
N ILE A 197 -11.04 -5.36 -0.44
CA ILE A 197 -10.64 -6.72 -0.84
C ILE A 197 -9.82 -6.75 -2.14
N GLU A 198 -9.96 -5.75 -3.00
CA GLU A 198 -9.17 -5.63 -4.23
C GLU A 198 -7.67 -5.43 -3.97
N LEU A 199 -7.29 -5.06 -2.73
CA LEU A 199 -5.89 -4.99 -2.30
C LEU A 199 -5.32 -6.36 -1.87
N PHE A 200 -6.14 -7.42 -1.78
CA PHE A 200 -5.67 -8.75 -1.38
C PHE A 200 -4.50 -9.27 -2.23
N PRO A 201 -4.55 -9.22 -3.58
CA PRO A 201 -3.45 -9.70 -4.41
C PRO A 201 -2.14 -8.94 -4.14
N PHE A 202 -2.22 -7.65 -3.81
CA PHE A 202 -1.06 -6.82 -3.49
C PHE A 202 -0.38 -7.30 -2.22
N PHE A 203 -1.13 -7.45 -1.13
CA PHE A 203 -0.58 -7.93 0.13
C PHE A 203 -0.13 -9.40 0.07
N ASN A 204 -0.81 -10.25 -0.71
CA ASN A 204 -0.36 -11.62 -0.98
C ASN A 204 0.96 -11.68 -1.74
N CYS A 205 1.24 -10.70 -2.60
CA CYS A 205 2.54 -10.59 -3.25
C CYS A 205 3.60 -10.09 -2.28
N LEU A 206 3.29 -9.06 -1.47
CA LEU A 206 4.20 -8.53 -0.45
C LEU A 206 4.64 -9.55 0.59
N THR A 207 3.78 -10.50 0.98
CA THR A 207 4.16 -11.58 1.91
C THR A 207 5.12 -12.60 1.30
N LYS A 208 5.18 -12.66 -0.03
CA LYS A 208 6.06 -13.56 -0.81
C LYS A 208 7.31 -12.85 -1.35
N MET A 209 7.38 -11.52 -1.23
CA MET A 209 8.58 -10.78 -1.60
C MET A 209 9.73 -11.21 -0.69
N HIS A 210 10.59 -12.07 -1.22
CA HIS A 210 11.83 -12.41 -0.57
C HIS A 210 12.75 -11.19 -0.57
N THR A 211 13.41 -10.93 0.56
CA THR A 211 14.67 -10.18 0.62
C THR A 211 15.73 -10.96 -0.15
N ASN A 212 15.61 -11.00 -1.47
CA ASN A 212 16.60 -11.61 -2.34
C ASN A 212 17.79 -10.64 -2.44
N ASP A 213 18.51 -10.46 -1.34
CA ASP A 213 19.85 -9.87 -1.34
C ASP A 213 20.80 -10.63 -2.29
N ASN A 214 20.44 -11.86 -2.70
CA ASN A 214 21.23 -12.71 -3.60
C ASN A 214 20.83 -12.69 -5.09
N LEU A 215 19.72 -12.04 -5.49
CA LEU A 215 19.40 -11.91 -6.94
C LEU A 215 20.11 -10.70 -7.60
N TYR A 216 20.75 -9.86 -6.79
CA TYR A 216 21.49 -8.68 -7.27
C TYR A 216 22.91 -9.01 -7.75
N LEU A 217 23.30 -10.27 -7.93
CA LEU A 217 24.72 -10.56 -8.24
C LEU A 217 25.03 -10.79 -9.72
N ASN A 218 24.04 -11.02 -10.60
CA ASN A 218 24.37 -11.44 -11.98
C ASN A 218 23.70 -10.66 -13.13
N ASN A 219 22.64 -9.88 -12.92
CA ASN A 219 21.93 -9.13 -13.99
C ASN A 219 21.42 -7.74 -13.52
N GLU A 220 22.20 -6.99 -12.73
CA GLU A 220 21.72 -5.80 -11.99
C GLU A 220 21.19 -4.66 -12.85
N GLN A 221 21.84 -4.32 -13.96
CA GLN A 221 21.56 -3.04 -14.63
C GLN A 221 20.32 -3.07 -15.52
N ILE A 222 20.10 -4.18 -16.23
CA ILE A 222 18.96 -4.33 -17.17
C ILE A 222 17.67 -4.53 -16.39
N LEU A 223 17.69 -5.39 -15.37
CA LEU A 223 16.51 -5.62 -14.52
C LEU A 223 16.12 -4.34 -13.77
N LEU A 224 17.11 -3.60 -13.25
CA LEU A 224 16.84 -2.33 -12.58
C LEU A 224 16.33 -1.24 -13.54
N SER A 225 16.86 -1.18 -14.76
CA SER A 225 16.33 -0.23 -15.76
C SER A 225 14.90 -0.56 -16.14
N ASP A 226 14.57 -1.85 -16.27
CA ASP A 226 13.22 -2.28 -16.61
C ASP A 226 12.23 -1.99 -15.48
N THR A 227 12.60 -2.26 -14.21
CA THR A 227 11.74 -1.91 -13.07
C THR A 227 11.54 -0.40 -12.93
N MET A 228 12.58 0.40 -13.14
CA MET A 228 12.46 1.86 -13.09
C MET A 228 11.57 2.40 -14.21
N ASN A 229 11.68 1.87 -15.43
CA ASN A 229 10.80 2.22 -16.55
C ASN A 229 9.33 1.86 -16.26
N GLU A 230 9.08 0.70 -15.63
CA GLU A 230 7.73 0.30 -15.22
C GLU A 230 7.15 1.19 -14.13
N ILE A 231 7.97 1.57 -13.14
CA ILE A 231 7.60 2.51 -12.07
C ILE A 231 7.28 3.90 -12.65
N GLU A 232 8.12 4.40 -13.55
CA GLU A 232 7.90 5.65 -14.29
C GLU A 232 6.57 5.65 -15.04
N THR A 233 6.32 4.58 -15.79
CA THR A 233 5.07 4.40 -16.54
C THR A 233 3.85 4.39 -15.62
N SER A 234 3.92 3.64 -14.52
CA SER A 234 2.85 3.58 -13.50
C SER A 234 2.54 4.94 -12.90
N VAL A 235 3.57 5.74 -12.58
CA VAL A 235 3.35 7.10 -12.07
C VAL A 235 2.76 8.02 -13.15
N LEU A 236 3.22 7.94 -14.40
CA LEU A 236 2.68 8.75 -15.50
C LEU A 236 1.19 8.45 -15.75
N GLU A 237 0.79 7.17 -15.72
CA GLU A 237 -0.62 6.76 -15.85
C GLU A 237 -1.50 7.44 -14.79
N ASP A 238 -1.02 7.49 -13.54
CA ASP A 238 -1.77 8.11 -12.46
C ASP A 238 -1.93 9.62 -12.58
N PHE A 239 -0.99 10.34 -13.23
CA PHE A 239 -1.10 11.79 -13.46
C PHE A 239 -1.95 12.17 -14.68
N ILE A 240 -1.99 11.32 -15.72
CA ILE A 240 -2.87 11.54 -16.87
C ILE A 240 -4.34 11.40 -16.44
N GLU A 241 -4.57 10.58 -15.41
CA GLU A 241 -5.90 10.13 -14.99
C GLU A 241 -6.40 10.75 -13.67
N SER A 242 -5.58 11.55 -12.99
CA SER A 242 -5.87 12.28 -11.74
C SER A 242 -6.71 13.54 -11.94
#